data_AF-A0A1M7DGV8-F1
#
_entry.id   AF-A0A1M7DGV8-F1
#
_cell.length_a   1.000
_cell.length_b   1.000
_cell.length_c   1.000
_cell.angle_alpha   90.00
_cell.angle_beta   90.00
_cell.angle_gamma   90.00
#
_symmetry.space_group_name_H-M   'P 1'
#
loop_
_entity.id
_entity.type
_entity.pdbx_description
1 polymer ?
#
loop_
_entity_poly.entity_id
_entity_poly.type
_entity_poly.pdbx_seq_one_letter_code
_entity_poly.pdbx_strand_id
1 'polypeptide(L)'
;MSENEEFERFKNELQAIQPSSRRRNNEAFDEAYDEIEQRLAAKVPQKGILTAFNNAYGLKVSPAGFRQFLEAERERRQLSGEMPLCRSCGRPLGMDSHQALMADEVYAEGDEA
;
A
#
# COMPACT_ATOMS: atom_id res chain seq x y z
N MET A 1 -1.75 33.13 34.13
CA MET A 1 -1.21 32.74 32.82
C MET A 1 -1.87 33.61 31.79
N SER A 2 -1.11 34.14 30.83
CA SER A 2 -1.64 34.96 29.73
C SER A 2 -2.39 34.08 28.73
N GLU A 3 -3.45 34.60 28.10
CA GLU A 3 -4.16 33.90 27.01
C GLU A 3 -3.20 33.42 25.90
N ASN A 4 -2.10 34.15 25.70
CA ASN A 4 -1.07 33.79 24.72
C ASN A 4 -0.25 32.53 25.14
N GLU A 5 -0.04 32.33 26.44
CA GLU A 5 0.63 31.13 26.98
C GLU A 5 -0.27 29.91 26.90
N GLU A 6 -1.59 30.09 27.09
CA GLU A 6 -2.58 29.02 26.97
C GLU A 6 -2.73 28.55 25.52
N PHE A 7 -2.71 29.49 24.57
CA PHE A 7 -2.76 29.17 23.15
C PHE A 7 -1.50 28.43 22.67
N GLU A 8 -0.31 28.86 23.09
CA GLU A 8 0.93 28.14 22.76
C GLU A 8 0.99 26.75 23.42
N ARG A 9 0.48 26.59 24.65
CA ARG A 9 0.35 25.27 25.28
C ARG A 9 -0.56 24.35 24.46
N PHE A 10 -1.74 24.85 24.05
CA PHE A 10 -2.68 24.12 23.22
C PHE A 10 -2.08 23.70 21.87
N LYS A 11 -1.37 24.59 21.18
CA LYS A 11 -0.67 24.25 19.92
C LYS A 11 0.37 23.15 20.12
N ASN A 12 1.16 23.21 21.18
CA ASN A 12 2.15 22.18 21.50
C ASN A 12 1.49 20.83 21.80
N GLU A 13 0.37 20.83 22.52
CA GLU A 13 -0.43 19.63 22.79
C GLU A 13 -0.95 19.01 21.49
N LEU A 14 -1.48 19.82 20.56
CA LEU A 14 -1.94 19.34 19.25
C LEU A 14 -0.80 18.76 18.40
N GLN A 15 0.38 19.39 18.39
CA GLN A 15 1.54 18.88 17.65
C GLN A 15 2.07 17.55 18.20
N ALA A 16 1.86 17.28 19.50
CA ALA A 16 2.23 16.02 20.12
C ALA A 16 1.27 14.86 19.78
N ILE A 17 0.07 15.15 19.26
CA ILE A 17 -0.90 14.13 18.83
C ILE A 17 -0.34 13.44 17.58
N GLN A 18 0.20 12.24 17.77
CA GLN A 18 0.63 11.42 16.65
C GLN A 18 -0.56 10.73 15.96
N PRO A 19 -0.49 10.53 14.63
CA PRO A 19 -1.45 9.70 13.93
C PRO A 19 -1.45 8.27 14.51
N SER A 20 -2.61 7.63 14.48
CA SER A 20 -2.76 6.26 14.98
C SER A 20 -1.77 5.32 14.29
N SER A 21 -1.34 4.27 14.98
CA SER A 21 -0.44 3.25 14.42
C SER A 21 -0.97 2.66 13.12
N ARG A 22 -2.29 2.46 13.03
CA ARG A 22 -2.96 1.99 11.80
C ARG A 22 -2.82 3.00 10.66
N ARG A 23 -3.04 4.29 10.91
CA ARG A 23 -2.91 5.33 9.89
C ARG A 23 -1.46 5.43 9.39
N ARG A 24 -0.49 5.42 10.31
CA ARG A 24 0.93 5.43 9.96
C ARG A 24 1.33 4.22 9.10
N ASN A 25 0.82 3.04 9.42
CA ASN A 25 1.07 1.86 8.62
C ASN A 25 0.48 2.01 7.22
N ASN A 26 -0.77 2.47 7.10
CA ASN A 26 -1.41 2.68 5.80
C ASN A 26 -0.64 3.68 4.92
N GLU A 27 -0.26 4.84 5.47
CA GLU A 27 0.51 5.86 4.75
C GLU A 27 1.87 5.31 4.28
N ALA A 28 2.58 4.58 5.15
CA ALA A 28 3.84 3.94 4.79
C ALA A 28 3.67 2.87 3.70
N PHE A 29 2.58 2.11 3.74
CA PHE A 29 2.28 1.10 2.72
C PHE A 29 1.95 1.73 1.38
N ASP A 30 1.13 2.77 1.34
CA ASP A 30 0.79 3.48 0.11
C ASP A 30 2.04 4.05 -0.58
N GLU A 31 2.94 4.65 0.21
CA GLU A 31 4.22 5.18 -0.30
C GLU A 31 5.15 4.08 -0.83
N ALA A 32 5.28 2.96 -0.10
CA ALA A 32 6.23 1.90 -0.43
C ALA A 32 5.70 0.86 -1.43
N TYR A 33 4.40 0.87 -1.73
CA TYR A 33 3.69 -0.22 -2.40
C TYR A 33 4.35 -0.65 -3.72
N ASP A 34 4.62 0.31 -4.60
CA ASP A 34 5.18 0.03 -5.92
C ASP A 34 6.51 -0.73 -5.81
N GLU A 35 7.39 -0.28 -4.92
CA GLU A 35 8.69 -0.92 -4.73
C GLU A 35 8.54 -2.31 -4.08
N ILE A 36 7.61 -2.47 -3.13
CA ILE A 36 7.28 -3.78 -2.55
C ILE A 36 6.87 -4.77 -3.65
N GLU A 37 5.95 -4.38 -4.52
CA GLU A 37 5.48 -5.21 -5.63
C GLU A 37 6.61 -5.56 -6.61
N GLN A 38 7.48 -4.62 -6.97
CA GLN A 38 8.65 -4.92 -7.83
C GLN A 38 9.55 -5.98 -7.20
N ARG A 39 9.81 -5.90 -5.89
CA ARG A 39 10.69 -6.86 -5.19
C ARG A 39 10.04 -8.23 -5.08
N LEU A 40 8.73 -8.28 -4.84
CA LEU A 40 7.97 -9.54 -4.86
C LEU A 40 8.01 -10.19 -6.25
N ALA A 41 7.82 -9.41 -7.31
CA ALA A 41 7.93 -9.89 -8.69
C ALA A 41 9.34 -10.41 -9.03
N ALA A 42 10.37 -9.79 -8.46
CA ALA A 42 11.77 -10.24 -8.55
C ALA A 42 12.10 -11.44 -7.63
N LYS A 43 11.10 -12.07 -7.00
CA LYS A 43 11.22 -13.20 -6.08
C LYS A 43 12.11 -12.94 -4.85
N VAL A 44 12.18 -11.68 -4.40
CA VAL A 44 12.82 -11.34 -3.14
C VAL A 44 11.96 -11.90 -1.99
N PRO A 45 12.54 -12.58 -0.98
CA PRO A 45 11.77 -13.12 0.12
C PRO A 45 11.01 -12.03 0.89
N GLN A 46 9.71 -12.25 1.13
CA GLN A 46 8.85 -11.31 1.85
C GLN A 46 9.39 -10.93 3.24
N LYS A 47 10.08 -11.86 3.92
CA LYS A 47 10.75 -11.58 5.20
C LYS A 47 11.79 -10.45 5.08
N GLY A 48 12.59 -10.45 4.01
CA GLY A 48 13.59 -9.42 3.75
C GLY A 48 12.94 -8.07 3.45
N ILE A 49 11.88 -8.07 2.65
CA ILE A 49 11.10 -6.87 2.33
C ILE A 49 10.48 -6.28 3.61
N LEU A 50 9.86 -7.11 4.45
CA LEU A 50 9.28 -6.68 5.73
C LEU A 50 10.33 -6.07 6.67
N THR A 51 11.51 -6.70 6.79
CA THR A 51 12.59 -6.15 7.61
C THR A 51 13.03 -4.79 7.09
N ALA A 52 13.22 -4.64 5.77
CA ALA A 52 13.57 -3.36 5.17
C ALA A 52 12.48 -2.29 5.40
N PHE A 53 11.21 -2.65 5.20
CA PHE A 53 10.06 -1.78 5.40
C PHE A 53 9.96 -1.27 6.85
N ASN A 54 10.02 -2.17 7.83
CA ASN A 54 9.96 -1.79 9.25
C ASN A 54 11.13 -0.87 9.64
N ASN A 55 12.33 -1.14 9.12
CA ASN A 55 13.50 -0.31 9.40
C ASN A 55 13.40 1.08 8.77
N ALA A 56 12.92 1.18 7.52
CA ALA A 56 12.81 2.44 6.81
C ALA A 56 11.76 3.38 7.43
N TYR A 57 10.61 2.85 7.84
CA TYR A 57 9.49 3.65 8.37
C TYR A 57 9.43 3.70 9.90
N GLY A 58 10.38 3.06 10.59
CA GLY A 58 10.39 2.96 12.06
C GLY A 58 9.15 2.25 12.62
N LEU A 59 8.66 1.25 11.90
CA LEU A 59 7.44 0.48 12.23
C LEU A 59 7.77 -0.88 12.81
N LYS A 60 6.77 -1.51 13.43
CA LYS A 60 6.84 -2.87 13.99
C LYS A 60 5.71 -3.74 13.45
N VAL A 61 5.54 -3.76 12.14
CA VAL A 61 4.51 -4.57 11.48
C VAL A 61 4.90 -6.05 11.57
N SER A 62 3.95 -6.89 11.99
CA SER A 62 4.13 -8.34 12.02
C SER A 62 4.03 -8.95 10.61
N PRO A 63 4.54 -10.16 10.36
CA PRO A 63 4.39 -10.81 9.06
C PRO A 63 2.92 -10.97 8.62
N ALA A 64 2.01 -11.26 9.56
CA ALA A 64 0.58 -11.36 9.28
C ALA A 64 -0.03 -9.98 8.94
N GLY A 65 0.33 -8.95 9.71
CA GLY A 65 -0.12 -7.59 9.44
C GLY A 65 0.39 -7.08 8.08
N PHE A 66 1.65 -7.39 7.74
CA PHE A 66 2.23 -7.00 6.45
C PHE A 66 1.45 -7.59 5.27
N ARG A 67 1.06 -8.87 5.36
CA ARG A 67 0.19 -9.49 4.35
C ARG A 67 -1.17 -8.83 4.26
N GLN A 68 -1.79 -8.49 5.39
CA GLN A 68 -3.09 -7.82 5.41
C GLN A 68 -3.04 -6.42 4.78
N PHE A 69 -2.01 -5.64 5.08
CA PHE A 69 -1.83 -4.32 4.47
C PHE A 69 -1.54 -4.42 2.97
N LEU A 70 -0.71 -5.39 2.57
CA LEU A 70 -0.41 -5.63 1.15
C LEU A 70 -1.67 -6.01 0.36
N GLU A 71 -2.50 -6.89 0.90
CA GLU A 71 -3.74 -7.33 0.26
C GLU A 71 -4.77 -6.20 0.17
N ALA A 72 -4.96 -5.46 1.25
CA ALA A 72 -5.88 -4.32 1.26
C ALA A 72 -5.46 -3.24 0.24
N GLU A 73 -4.16 -3.03 0.07
CA GLU A 73 -3.64 -2.06 -0.89
C GLU A 73 -3.74 -2.55 -2.33
N ARG A 74 -3.55 -3.86 -2.58
CA ARG A 74 -3.84 -4.51 -3.87
C ARG A 74 -5.28 -4.34 -4.28
N GLU A 75 -6.21 -4.66 -3.37
CA GLU A 75 -7.65 -4.53 -3.60
C GLU A 75 -8.01 -3.07 -3.93
N ARG A 76 -7.51 -2.11 -3.13
CA ARG A 76 -7.72 -0.67 -3.37
C ARG A 76 -7.26 -0.25 -4.77
N ARG A 77 -6.05 -0.63 -5.17
CA ARG A 77 -5.45 -0.23 -6.45
C ARG A 77 -6.03 -0.97 -7.65
N GLN A 78 -6.50 -2.20 -7.45
CA GLN A 78 -7.25 -2.92 -8.46
C GLN A 78 -8.59 -2.22 -8.75
N LEU A 79 -9.29 -1.76 -7.72
CA LEU A 79 -10.54 -1.01 -7.87
C LEU A 79 -10.34 0.38 -8.49
N SER A 80 -9.21 1.05 -8.23
CA SER A 80 -8.90 2.37 -8.82
C SER A 80 -8.21 2.30 -10.19
N GLY A 81 -7.77 1.12 -10.63
CA GLY A 81 -6.98 0.95 -11.85
C GLY A 81 -5.52 1.44 -11.73
N GLU A 82 -5.02 1.61 -10.51
CA GLU A 82 -3.68 2.14 -10.18
C GLU A 82 -2.64 1.01 -9.96
N MET A 83 -2.79 -0.10 -10.68
CA MET A 83 -1.90 -1.25 -10.51
C MET A 83 -0.51 -0.97 -11.09
N PRO A 84 0.57 -1.15 -10.32
CA PRO A 84 1.92 -0.89 -10.80
C PRO A 84 2.32 -1.92 -11.85
N LEU A 85 3.04 -1.47 -12.89
CA LEU A 85 3.58 -2.36 -13.92
C LEU A 85 4.99 -2.82 -13.55
N CYS A 86 5.30 -4.08 -13.86
CA CYS A 86 6.65 -4.62 -13.72
C CYS A 86 7.62 -3.82 -14.59
N ARG A 87 8.69 -3.28 -14.00
CA ARG A 87 9.71 -2.52 -14.76
C ARG A 87 10.44 -3.39 -15.79
N SER A 88 10.47 -4.70 -15.60
CA SER A 88 11.17 -5.64 -16.49
C SER A 88 10.31 -6.20 -17.62
N CYS A 89 9.01 -6.46 -17.38
CA CYS A 89 8.15 -7.12 -18.37
C CYS A 89 6.85 -6.36 -18.71
N GLY A 90 6.59 -5.22 -18.08
CA GLY A 90 5.42 -4.39 -18.34
C GLY A 90 4.08 -4.98 -17.86
N ARG A 91 4.06 -6.19 -17.29
CA ARG A 91 2.83 -6.80 -16.77
C ARG A 91 2.39 -6.15 -15.45
N PRO A 92 1.07 -6.01 -15.20
CA PRO A 92 0.56 -5.59 -13.89
C PRO A 92 1.08 -6.50 -12.77
N LEU A 93 1.52 -5.89 -11.67
CA LEU A 93 1.95 -6.56 -10.45
C LEU A 93 0.79 -6.64 -9.45
N GLY A 94 0.85 -7.57 -8.49
CA GLY A 94 -0.20 -7.73 -7.48
C GLY A 94 -1.50 -8.37 -7.97
N MET A 95 -1.60 -8.71 -9.26
CA MET A 95 -2.65 -9.58 -9.78
C MET A 95 -2.26 -11.04 -9.51
N ASP A 96 -2.90 -11.68 -8.54
CA ASP A 96 -2.84 -13.13 -8.46
C ASP A 96 -3.41 -13.71 -9.77
N SER A 97 -2.70 -14.67 -10.32
CA SER A 97 -2.88 -15.26 -11.66
C SER A 97 -4.25 -15.87 -11.96
N HIS A 98 -5.21 -15.80 -11.03
CA HIS A 98 -6.57 -16.28 -11.20
C HIS A 98 -7.54 -15.26 -11.80
N GLN A 99 -7.23 -13.95 -11.78
CA GLN A 99 -8.17 -12.93 -12.24
C GLN A 99 -7.86 -12.35 -13.64
N ALA A 100 -6.65 -12.58 -14.15
CA ALA A 100 -6.27 -12.19 -15.52
C ALA A 100 -7.04 -12.94 -16.62
N LEU A 101 -7.68 -14.08 -16.29
CA LEU A 101 -8.48 -14.87 -17.24
C LEU A 101 -9.92 -14.35 -17.42
N MET A 102 -10.39 -13.42 -16.57
CA MET A 102 -11.77 -12.91 -16.62
C MET A 102 -11.89 -11.60 -17.41
N ALA A 103 -10.77 -10.98 -17.81
CA ALA A 103 -10.78 -9.71 -18.55
C ALA A 103 -10.83 -9.89 -20.09
N ASP A 104 -10.60 -11.11 -20.59
CA ASP A 104 -10.62 -11.40 -22.04
C ASP A 104 -12.00 -11.86 -22.56
N GLU A 105 -13.00 -12.08 -21.70
CA GLU A 105 -14.33 -12.61 -22.12
C GLU A 105 -15.45 -11.56 -22.30
N VAL A 106 -15.19 -10.25 -22.18
CA VAL A 106 -16.27 -9.22 -22.25
C VAL A 106 -16.32 -8.43 -23.57
N TYR A 107 -15.56 -8.82 -24.61
CA TYR A 107 -15.58 -8.12 -25.92
C TYR A 107 -15.84 -9.03 -27.13
N ALA A 108 -16.75 -9.99 -27.01
CA ALA A 108 -17.45 -10.64 -28.12
C ALA A 108 -18.80 -11.10 -27.57
N GLU A 109 -19.88 -10.36 -27.69
CA GLU A 109 -20.73 -10.35 -28.88
C GLU A 109 -21.62 -9.11 -28.83
N GLY A 110 -21.50 -8.28 -29.86
CA GLY A 110 -22.30 -7.08 -30.06
C GLY A 110 -22.30 -6.72 -31.53
N ASP A 111 -22.58 -7.69 -32.39
CA ASP A 111 -22.90 -7.46 -33.79
C ASP A 111 -23.72 -8.65 -34.30
N GLU A 112 -25.02 -8.43 -34.54
CA GLU A 112 -25.67 -8.79 -35.81
C GLU A 112 -27.16 -8.39 -35.81
N ALA A 113 -27.44 -7.45 -36.73
CA ALA A 113 -28.65 -7.19 -37.53
C ALA A 113 -30.02 -6.93 -36.86
#